data_AF-A0A5R8XZJ6-F1
#
_entry.id   AF-A0A5R8XZJ6-F1
#
_cell.length_a   1.000
_cell.length_b   1.000
_cell.length_c   1.000
_cell.angle_alpha   90.00
_cell.angle_beta   90.00
_cell.angle_gamma   90.00
#
_symmetry.space_group_name_H-M   'P 1'
#
loop_
_entity.id
_entity.type
_entity.pdbx_description
1 polymer ?
#
loop_
_entity_poly.entity_id
_entity_poly.type
_entity_poly.pdbx_seq_one_letter_code
_entity_poly.pdbx_strand_id
1 'polypeptide(L)'
;MIHKIFIIFLFTLINLNAAMEDDIVYVEDKSTKNISLKDEFLNPNTQFYTISICTLDLNKYDPIEYFKTFNMTNALAYKFGENKQFARVISGVYKTGTEATNAIKDLDPRLIKNKPYSANLKRHQEVFTEYQNSIKKTITPNKKNIEKIEVNKQSSKSIFINNSKEAKKLKEEFLNENSQFYSIALGSISLKRNSIENFFETYGVEDEALAHLYGKNKDKARIIYGLYKTRAEAIDAIKKFNKNLKRNKPYSMKMEKFQSFYNKNISKNEDNSIVELKMNDSNKKELASKPNLSDDIKIIKNEKLEKPKIVNKIKEEVKERKIENKEKEKNSVKKIKKKKTEPIIEKKDNSFLKESKLVDVYYVEEDGEFNILSEVFLNDGSSFFTIDFGEVNLKESTIEQAFLNNKIKNEALAYKYGDNQEYARVIYGAFETKDDARKTIEELNVTSLKNLRVSNIKNHQKLYKIYHKNKMIFNSKVNNAQDETSKYEFDYSSVYAKLENSESKIKKEFFNRGTSKYTITLITFLKDDIRVDKFFEYNNLYEEVLAFPIGSQNSYYRVIKGVYDSFDEANEAINNLSKDLRENQPYVSKISSQQKKLEKYGRVLETEMKQIQMIEFK
;
A
#
# COMPACT_ATOMS: atom_id res chain seq x y z
N MET A 1 58.30 44.73 -2.09
CA MET A 1 57.18 45.34 -2.84
C MET A 1 56.05 44.31 -2.86
N ILE A 2 55.18 44.30 -1.85
CA ILE A 2 54.14 43.26 -1.65
C ILE A 2 52.80 43.88 -2.06
N HIS A 3 52.24 43.43 -3.19
CA HIS A 3 50.92 43.82 -3.65
C HIS A 3 49.85 43.11 -2.81
N LYS A 4 49.20 43.86 -1.91
CA LYS A 4 47.96 43.42 -1.24
C LYS A 4 46.81 43.51 -2.26
N ILE A 5 46.36 42.36 -2.76
CA ILE A 5 45.12 42.24 -3.53
C ILE A 5 43.96 42.41 -2.55
N PHE A 6 43.27 43.55 -2.66
CA PHE A 6 42.06 43.87 -1.90
C PHE A 6 40.88 43.21 -2.63
N ILE A 7 40.46 42.03 -2.18
CA ILE A 7 39.23 41.39 -2.67
C ILE A 7 38.06 42.15 -2.05
N ILE A 8 37.49 43.08 -2.81
CA ILE A 8 36.23 43.75 -2.48
C ILE A 8 35.12 42.71 -2.70
N PHE A 9 34.63 42.09 -1.63
CA PHE A 9 33.38 41.34 -1.64
C PHE A 9 32.23 42.32 -1.83
N LEU A 10 31.83 42.53 -3.08
CA LEU A 10 30.62 43.26 -3.42
C LEU A 10 29.42 42.39 -3.05
N PHE A 11 28.90 42.51 -1.82
CA PHE A 11 27.62 41.93 -1.46
C PHE A 11 26.51 42.68 -2.21
N THR A 12 26.11 42.17 -3.36
CA THR A 12 24.85 42.57 -3.98
C THR A 12 23.72 42.15 -3.05
N LEU A 13 23.19 43.10 -2.28
CA LEU A 13 21.96 42.93 -1.51
C LEU A 13 20.81 42.73 -2.51
N ILE A 14 20.51 41.47 -2.82
CA ILE A 14 19.29 41.10 -3.54
C ILE A 14 18.13 41.36 -2.57
N ASN A 15 17.39 42.44 -2.79
CA ASN A 15 16.17 42.71 -2.02
C ASN A 15 15.09 41.71 -2.47
N LEU A 16 14.96 40.59 -1.73
CA LEU A 16 13.83 39.67 -1.87
C LEU A 16 12.55 40.39 -1.43
N ASN A 17 11.71 40.76 -2.39
CA ASN A 17 10.37 41.28 -2.12
C ASN A 17 9.43 40.12 -1.80
N ALA A 18 9.41 39.71 -0.53
CA ALA A 18 8.38 38.80 -0.03
C ALA A 18 7.06 39.55 0.11
N ALA A 19 5.98 38.97 -0.39
CA ALA A 19 4.64 39.49 -0.26
C ALA A 19 3.71 38.43 0.35
N MET A 20 2.63 38.89 0.97
CA MET A 20 1.60 38.05 1.57
C MET A 20 0.25 38.42 0.99
N GLU A 21 -0.49 37.43 0.52
CA GLU A 21 -1.85 37.55 0.02
C GLU A 21 -2.66 36.41 0.63
N ASP A 22 -3.60 36.75 1.52
CA ASP A 22 -4.36 35.81 2.34
C ASP A 22 -3.48 34.80 3.10
N ASP A 23 -3.64 33.51 2.81
CA ASP A 23 -2.91 32.39 3.40
C ASP A 23 -1.72 31.95 2.57
N ILE A 24 -1.28 32.81 1.65
CA ILE A 24 -0.17 32.57 0.75
C ILE A 24 0.92 33.61 1.04
N VAL A 25 2.14 33.13 1.24
CA VAL A 25 3.36 33.93 1.32
C VAL A 25 4.22 33.56 0.13
N TYR A 26 4.70 34.52 -0.64
CA TYR A 26 5.46 34.25 -1.86
C TYR A 26 6.62 35.23 -2.05
N VAL A 27 7.61 34.79 -2.81
CA VAL A 27 8.72 35.60 -3.30
C VAL A 27 8.83 35.40 -4.81
N GLU A 28 8.76 36.51 -5.53
CA GLU A 28 8.97 36.54 -6.98
C GLU A 28 10.30 37.17 -7.32
N ASP A 29 10.95 36.65 -8.36
CA ASP A 29 12.09 37.30 -8.97
C ASP A 29 11.62 38.10 -10.19
N LYS A 30 11.39 39.40 -9.97
CA LYS A 30 10.97 40.34 -11.01
C LYS A 30 12.03 40.55 -12.11
N SER A 31 13.26 40.08 -11.92
CA SER A 31 14.33 40.24 -12.90
C SER A 31 14.35 39.15 -13.98
N THR A 32 13.63 38.05 -13.78
CA THR A 32 13.63 36.90 -14.70
C THR A 32 12.36 36.84 -15.54
N LYS A 33 12.46 36.41 -16.81
CA LYS A 33 11.31 36.10 -17.69
C LYS A 33 10.59 34.79 -17.30
N ASN A 34 10.76 34.34 -16.06
CA ASN A 34 10.20 33.09 -15.60
C ASN A 34 8.70 33.23 -15.34
N ILE A 35 7.97 32.14 -15.54
CA ILE A 35 6.54 32.06 -15.22
C ILE A 35 6.39 32.22 -13.70
N SER A 36 5.52 33.14 -13.26
CA SER A 36 5.26 33.35 -11.85
C SER A 36 4.59 32.12 -11.24
N LEU A 37 5.20 31.57 -10.18
CA LEU A 37 4.61 30.50 -9.39
C LEU A 37 3.33 30.94 -8.70
N LYS A 38 3.24 32.20 -8.29
CA LYS A 38 2.03 32.73 -7.67
C LYS A 38 0.88 32.75 -8.68
N ASP A 39 1.12 33.30 -9.86
CA ASP A 39 0.08 33.42 -10.90
C ASP A 39 -0.39 32.03 -11.36
N GLU A 40 0.53 31.09 -11.55
CA GLU A 40 0.18 29.71 -11.90
C GLU A 40 -0.47 28.95 -10.75
N PHE A 41 -0.08 29.21 -9.50
CA PHE A 41 -0.72 28.61 -8.34
C PHE A 41 -2.15 29.11 -8.16
N LEU A 42 -2.46 30.34 -8.57
CA LEU A 42 -3.82 30.88 -8.54
C LEU A 42 -4.62 30.56 -9.81
N ASN A 43 -3.98 30.03 -10.87
CA ASN A 43 -4.62 29.62 -12.10
C ASN A 43 -5.25 28.21 -11.96
N PRO A 44 -6.59 28.08 -11.92
CA PRO A 44 -7.25 26.77 -11.72
C PRO A 44 -7.05 25.79 -12.89
N ASN A 45 -6.61 26.28 -14.04
CA ASN A 45 -6.40 25.49 -15.25
C ASN A 45 -4.92 25.12 -15.47
N THR A 46 -4.05 25.39 -14.50
CA THR A 46 -2.63 25.10 -14.62
C THR A 46 -2.37 23.61 -14.89
N GLN A 47 -1.44 23.33 -15.81
CA GLN A 47 -0.92 21.98 -16.09
C GLN A 47 0.55 21.86 -15.69
N PHE A 48 1.11 22.89 -15.05
CA PHE A 48 2.51 22.94 -14.71
C PHE A 48 2.84 22.08 -13.47
N TYR A 49 4.13 21.81 -13.33
CA TYR A 49 4.74 21.14 -12.21
C TYR A 49 5.52 22.15 -11.36
N THR A 50 5.72 21.79 -10.10
CA THR A 50 6.52 22.55 -9.14
C THR A 50 7.37 21.58 -8.32
N ILE A 51 8.32 22.10 -7.56
CA ILE A 51 9.08 21.32 -6.60
C ILE A 51 8.44 21.50 -5.23
N SER A 52 7.98 20.40 -4.61
CA SER A 52 7.59 20.39 -3.21
C SER A 52 8.81 20.24 -2.32
N ILE A 53 9.09 21.26 -1.49
CA ILE A 53 10.31 21.34 -0.68
C ILE A 53 10.10 20.70 0.69
N CYS A 54 9.20 21.26 1.50
CA CYS A 54 8.95 20.79 2.87
C CYS A 54 7.62 21.32 3.44
N THR A 55 7.34 20.95 4.68
CA THR A 55 6.31 21.57 5.52
C THR A 55 6.98 22.30 6.67
N LEU A 56 6.61 23.56 6.87
CA LEU A 56 7.00 24.37 8.01
C LEU A 56 5.93 24.27 9.11
N ASP A 57 6.37 24.19 10.35
CA ASP A 57 5.56 24.46 11.54
C ASP A 57 5.64 25.96 11.82
N LEU A 58 4.53 26.68 11.65
CA LEU A 58 4.50 28.14 11.74
C LEU A 58 4.69 28.66 13.17
N ASN A 59 4.65 27.78 14.18
CA ASN A 59 5.05 28.16 15.53
C ASN A 59 6.59 28.24 15.69
N LYS A 60 7.34 27.70 14.73
CA LYS A 60 8.81 27.58 14.78
C LYS A 60 9.51 28.32 13.66
N TYR A 61 8.87 28.45 12.50
CA TYR A 61 9.50 29.00 11.31
C TYR A 61 8.56 29.97 10.60
N ASP A 62 9.06 31.18 10.30
CA ASP A 62 8.40 32.11 9.40
C ASP A 62 8.78 31.78 7.94
N PRO A 63 7.80 31.56 7.03
CA PRO A 63 8.06 31.38 5.61
C PRO A 63 8.92 32.48 4.96
N ILE A 64 8.80 33.75 5.39
CA ILE A 64 9.59 34.85 4.82
C ILE A 64 11.07 34.68 5.19
N GLU A 65 11.35 34.42 6.46
CA GLU A 65 12.72 34.14 6.92
C GLU A 65 13.28 32.87 6.28
N TYR A 66 12.44 31.86 6.08
CA TYR A 66 12.81 30.63 5.37
C TYR A 66 13.27 30.94 3.94
N PHE A 67 12.49 31.71 3.18
CA PHE A 67 12.87 32.09 1.82
C PHE A 67 14.16 32.90 1.78
N LYS A 68 14.36 33.85 2.70
CA LYS A 68 15.59 34.64 2.81
C LYS A 68 16.81 33.77 3.17
N THR A 69 16.66 32.86 4.13
CA THR A 69 17.74 31.99 4.63
C THR A 69 18.32 31.09 3.53
N PHE A 70 17.46 30.64 2.61
CA PHE A 70 17.84 29.78 1.49
C PHE A 70 17.90 30.51 0.15
N ASN A 71 17.84 31.85 0.17
CA ASN A 71 17.87 32.72 -1.01
C ASN A 71 16.91 32.25 -2.12
N MET A 72 15.70 31.86 -1.75
CA MET A 72 14.74 31.24 -2.65
C MET A 72 14.08 32.29 -3.55
N THR A 73 14.08 32.04 -4.85
CA THR A 73 13.40 32.83 -5.87
C THR A 73 12.24 32.04 -6.48
N ASN A 74 11.17 32.71 -6.91
CA ASN A 74 9.96 32.08 -7.45
C ASN A 74 9.43 30.96 -6.52
N ALA A 75 9.24 31.31 -5.25
CA ALA A 75 8.88 30.40 -4.18
C ALA A 75 7.57 30.82 -3.53
N LEU A 76 6.81 29.85 -3.05
CA LEU A 76 5.49 30.06 -2.45
C LEU A 76 5.29 29.12 -1.27
N ALA A 77 4.69 29.66 -0.21
CA ALA A 77 4.29 28.93 0.99
C ALA A 77 2.82 29.20 1.24
N TYR A 78 1.99 28.15 1.27
CA TYR A 78 0.57 28.27 1.57
C TYR A 78 0.25 27.58 2.91
N LYS A 79 -0.58 28.23 3.73
CA LYS A 79 -0.94 27.74 5.06
C LYS A 79 -2.00 26.65 4.98
N PHE A 80 -1.90 25.65 5.86
CA PHE A 80 -2.84 24.53 5.96
C PHE A 80 -2.87 23.93 7.37
N GLY A 81 -3.84 23.03 7.64
CA GLY A 81 -4.08 22.44 8.96
C GLY A 81 -5.27 23.07 9.70
N GLU A 82 -5.75 22.42 10.76
CA GLU A 82 -6.96 22.82 11.51
C GLU A 82 -6.96 24.29 11.94
N ASN A 83 -5.80 24.82 12.32
CA ASN A 83 -5.61 26.21 12.74
C ASN A 83 -4.58 26.94 11.86
N LYS A 84 -4.38 26.48 10.62
CA LYS A 84 -3.35 27.01 9.71
C LYS A 84 -1.94 26.98 10.31
N GLN A 85 -1.66 26.05 11.23
CA GLN A 85 -0.39 25.99 11.96
C GLN A 85 0.78 25.47 11.12
N PHE A 86 0.51 25.00 9.90
CA PHE A 86 1.54 24.51 8.98
C PHE A 86 1.55 25.34 7.70
N ALA A 87 2.71 25.43 7.05
CA ALA A 87 2.82 25.96 5.68
C ALA A 87 3.56 24.98 4.78
N ARG A 88 3.05 24.73 3.58
CA ARG A 88 3.72 23.90 2.57
C ARG A 88 4.55 24.81 1.68
N VAL A 89 5.86 24.55 1.59
CA VAL A 89 6.78 25.31 0.73
C VAL A 89 6.95 24.62 -0.61
N ILE A 90 6.75 25.37 -1.68
CA ILE A 90 6.95 24.97 -3.08
C ILE A 90 7.81 26.00 -3.82
N SER A 91 8.46 25.59 -4.90
CA SER A 91 9.34 26.46 -5.70
C SER A 91 9.37 26.08 -7.17
N GLY A 92 9.43 27.11 -8.02
CA GLY A 92 9.53 27.00 -9.47
C GLY A 92 8.24 26.53 -10.16
N VAL A 93 8.16 26.83 -11.46
CA VAL A 93 7.11 26.40 -12.38
C VAL A 93 7.78 25.73 -13.58
N TYR A 94 7.37 24.50 -13.88
CA TYR A 94 8.00 23.65 -14.90
C TYR A 94 6.95 23.02 -15.79
N LYS A 95 7.21 22.90 -17.09
CA LYS A 95 6.22 22.33 -18.03
C LYS A 95 5.97 20.85 -17.78
N THR A 96 7.00 20.14 -17.31
CA THR A 96 6.95 18.70 -17.08
C THR A 96 7.49 18.31 -15.71
N GLY A 97 7.07 17.14 -15.22
CA GLY A 97 7.61 16.58 -13.99
C GLY A 97 9.12 16.30 -14.06
N THR A 98 9.64 15.99 -15.25
CA THR A 98 11.07 15.76 -15.50
C THR A 98 11.88 17.04 -15.37
N GLU A 99 11.40 18.17 -15.91
CA GLU A 99 12.03 19.49 -15.74
C GLU A 99 12.14 19.87 -14.26
N ALA A 100 11.04 19.74 -13.51
CA ALA A 100 11.02 19.98 -12.07
C ALA A 100 11.99 19.05 -11.32
N THR A 101 12.05 17.77 -11.72
CA THR A 101 12.96 16.79 -11.09
C THR A 101 14.43 17.13 -11.36
N ASN A 102 14.75 17.65 -12.54
CA ASN A 102 16.11 18.10 -12.83
C ASN A 102 16.47 19.35 -12.04
N ALA A 103 15.57 20.31 -11.94
CA ALA A 103 15.79 21.55 -11.19
C ALA A 103 15.98 21.33 -9.67
N ILE A 104 15.56 20.19 -9.11
CA ILE A 104 15.91 19.80 -7.73
C ILE A 104 17.43 19.76 -7.51
N LYS A 105 18.21 19.39 -8.53
CA LYS A 105 19.67 19.29 -8.46
C LYS A 105 20.33 20.65 -8.24
N ASP A 106 19.65 21.73 -8.65
CA ASP A 106 20.13 23.10 -8.59
C ASP A 106 19.68 23.83 -7.30
N LEU A 107 18.91 23.15 -6.43
CA LEU A 107 18.53 23.70 -5.13
C LEU A 107 19.73 23.79 -4.18
N ASP A 108 19.63 24.71 -3.21
CA ASP A 108 20.58 24.77 -2.09
C ASP A 108 20.74 23.36 -1.45
N PRO A 109 21.97 22.84 -1.27
CA PRO A 109 22.20 21.52 -0.70
C PRO A 109 21.50 21.26 0.63
N ARG A 110 21.23 22.31 1.42
CA ARG A 110 20.47 22.24 2.68
C ARG A 110 18.99 21.95 2.42
N LEU A 111 18.41 22.45 1.33
CA LEU A 111 17.04 22.14 0.91
C LEU A 111 16.93 20.71 0.36
N ILE A 112 17.95 20.22 -0.34
CA ILE A 112 17.98 18.84 -0.86
C ILE A 112 17.84 17.80 0.26
N LYS A 113 18.35 18.09 1.47
CA LYS A 113 18.20 17.22 2.65
C LYS A 113 16.73 16.98 3.05
N ASN A 114 15.83 17.89 2.69
CA ASN A 114 14.38 17.74 2.92
C ASN A 114 13.73 16.74 1.95
N LYS A 115 14.51 16.13 1.04
CA LYS A 115 14.05 15.20 0.00
C LYS A 115 12.94 15.82 -0.85
N PRO A 116 13.21 16.98 -1.47
CA PRO A 116 12.25 17.62 -2.34
C PRO A 116 11.86 16.67 -3.49
N TYR A 117 10.64 16.84 -4.00
CA TYR A 117 10.13 16.02 -5.10
C TYR A 117 9.28 16.84 -6.06
N SER A 118 9.25 16.40 -7.31
CA SER A 118 8.40 16.98 -8.36
C SER A 118 6.94 16.62 -8.14
N ALA A 119 6.06 17.60 -8.23
CA ALA A 119 4.62 17.43 -8.09
C ALA A 119 3.87 18.30 -9.10
N ASN A 120 2.71 17.85 -9.56
CA ASN A 120 1.81 18.69 -10.33
C ASN A 120 1.30 19.83 -9.43
N LEU A 121 1.33 21.07 -9.94
CA LEU A 121 0.92 22.26 -9.20
C LEU A 121 -0.55 22.18 -8.75
N LYS A 122 -1.41 21.55 -9.57
CA LYS A 122 -2.82 21.30 -9.26
C LYS A 122 -3.03 20.55 -7.96
N ARG A 123 -2.14 19.61 -7.62
CA ARG A 123 -2.20 18.87 -6.35
C ARG A 123 -2.03 19.79 -5.15
N HIS A 124 -1.22 20.84 -5.27
CA HIS A 124 -1.02 21.81 -4.20
C HIS A 124 -2.21 22.79 -4.08
N GLN A 125 -2.79 23.17 -5.22
CA GLN A 125 -4.03 23.96 -5.27
C GLN A 125 -5.19 23.22 -4.59
N GLU A 126 -5.38 21.94 -4.90
CA GLU A 126 -6.42 21.09 -4.29
C GLU A 126 -6.31 21.07 -2.76
N VAL A 127 -5.09 20.87 -2.24
CA VAL A 127 -4.84 20.91 -0.79
C VAL A 127 -5.19 22.29 -0.22
N PHE A 128 -4.75 23.37 -0.87
CA PHE A 128 -5.05 24.72 -0.41
C PHE A 128 -6.57 25.00 -0.39
N THR A 129 -7.29 24.67 -1.46
CA THR A 129 -8.74 24.84 -1.57
C THR A 129 -9.52 24.00 -0.57
N GLU A 130 -9.11 22.76 -0.33
CA GLU A 130 -9.72 21.88 0.67
C GLU A 130 -9.75 22.54 2.06
N TYR A 131 -8.62 23.12 2.47
CA TYR A 131 -8.51 23.80 3.77
C TYR A 131 -9.27 25.14 3.81
N GLN A 132 -9.29 25.92 2.73
CA GLN A 132 -10.11 27.14 2.68
C GLN A 132 -11.60 26.82 2.86
N ASN A 133 -12.06 25.75 2.23
CA ASN A 133 -13.46 25.33 2.26
C ASN A 133 -13.86 24.70 3.60
N SER A 134 -12.95 23.98 4.28
CA SER A 134 -13.22 23.46 5.62
C SER A 134 -13.44 24.59 6.62
N ILE A 135 -12.72 25.71 6.48
CA ILE A 135 -12.84 26.86 7.38
C ILE A 135 -14.13 27.65 7.11
N LYS A 136 -14.50 27.87 5.84
CA LYS A 136 -15.73 28.60 5.47
C LYS A 136 -17.03 27.89 5.89
N LYS A 137 -17.05 26.55 5.88
CA LYS A 137 -18.20 25.76 6.37
C LYS A 137 -18.45 25.93 7.87
N THR A 138 -17.44 26.34 8.64
CA THR A 138 -17.56 26.68 10.07
C THR A 138 -18.03 28.11 10.34
N ILE A 139 -17.96 29.03 9.36
CA ILE A 139 -18.11 30.48 9.60
C ILE A 139 -19.39 31.08 8.96
N THR A 140 -20.15 30.34 8.15
CA THR A 140 -21.36 30.91 7.52
C THR A 140 -22.56 30.86 8.48
N PRO A 141 -23.09 32.00 8.98
CA PRO A 141 -24.14 32.02 9.99
C PRO A 141 -25.51 31.94 9.33
N ASN A 142 -26.24 30.84 9.56
CA ASN A 142 -27.63 30.76 9.15
C ASN A 142 -28.48 31.53 10.17
N LYS A 143 -29.07 32.63 9.71
CA LYS A 143 -29.82 33.61 10.49
C LYS A 143 -31.28 33.13 10.61
N LYS A 144 -31.66 32.53 11.74
CA LYS A 144 -32.95 32.76 12.43
C LYS A 144 -33.07 31.93 13.72
N ASN A 145 -33.29 32.68 14.80
CA ASN A 145 -33.73 32.36 16.16
C ASN A 145 -32.84 31.47 17.05
N ILE A 146 -32.22 32.22 17.97
CA ILE A 146 -31.42 31.88 19.13
C ILE A 146 -32.32 31.27 20.20
N GLU A 147 -31.92 30.12 20.74
CA GLU A 147 -31.80 29.98 22.20
C GLU A 147 -30.41 29.41 22.52
N LYS A 148 -29.78 30.06 23.50
CA LYS A 148 -28.37 30.00 23.88
C LYS A 148 -27.86 28.56 24.05
N ILE A 149 -26.72 28.25 23.42
CA ILE A 149 -25.78 27.30 24.00
C ILE A 149 -24.41 27.97 24.04
N GLU A 150 -23.94 28.14 25.27
CA GLU A 150 -22.65 28.71 25.63
C GLU A 150 -21.50 28.01 24.89
N VAL A 151 -20.58 28.83 24.42
CA VAL A 151 -19.22 28.43 24.07
C VAL A 151 -18.55 27.98 25.37
N ASN A 152 -18.47 26.67 25.61
CA ASN A 152 -17.57 26.12 26.62
C ASN A 152 -17.11 24.69 26.31
N LYS A 153 -15.79 24.51 26.37
CA LYS A 153 -15.02 23.25 26.44
C LYS A 153 -15.26 22.15 25.40
N GLN A 154 -14.22 21.98 24.59
CA GLN A 154 -13.79 20.78 23.88
C GLN A 154 -14.10 19.47 24.65
N SER A 155 -15.26 18.85 24.36
CA SER A 155 -15.62 17.53 24.87
C SER A 155 -15.04 16.43 23.97
N SER A 156 -14.26 15.54 24.56
CA SER A 156 -13.54 14.47 23.87
C SER A 156 -14.48 13.27 23.64
N LYS A 157 -15.08 13.24 22.45
CA LYS A 157 -15.94 12.17 21.93
C LYS A 157 -15.33 10.76 22.14
N SER A 158 -16.11 9.80 22.65
CA SER A 158 -15.61 8.50 23.18
C SER A 158 -16.16 7.23 22.53
N ILE A 159 -17.24 7.30 21.73
CA ILE A 159 -17.89 6.14 21.07
C ILE A 159 -18.04 6.41 19.56
N PHE A 160 -17.78 5.37 18.76
CA PHE A 160 -17.80 5.37 17.30
C PHE A 160 -18.61 4.18 16.76
N ILE A 161 -19.54 4.48 15.85
CA ILE A 161 -20.36 3.48 15.12
C ILE A 161 -20.56 3.93 13.68
N ASN A 162 -20.82 3.00 12.76
CA ASN A 162 -21.41 3.31 11.46
C ASN A 162 -22.90 3.69 11.62
N ASN A 163 -23.49 4.32 10.60
CA ASN A 163 -24.88 4.78 10.60
C ASN A 163 -25.91 3.68 10.23
N SER A 164 -25.50 2.42 10.22
CA SER A 164 -26.39 1.26 10.01
C SER A 164 -27.39 1.08 11.15
N LYS A 165 -28.49 0.36 10.87
CA LYS A 165 -29.54 0.08 11.85
C LYS A 165 -29.02 -0.80 12.99
N GLU A 166 -28.18 -1.77 12.66
CA GLU A 166 -27.66 -2.76 13.59
C GLU A 166 -26.61 -2.15 14.53
N ALA A 167 -25.68 -1.32 14.03
CA ALA A 167 -24.72 -0.60 14.87
C ALA A 167 -25.41 0.42 15.80
N LYS A 168 -26.51 1.05 15.36
CA LYS A 168 -27.33 1.92 16.21
C LYS A 168 -27.99 1.15 17.36
N LYS A 169 -28.60 -0.01 17.08
CA LYS A 169 -29.15 -0.89 18.12
C LYS A 169 -28.08 -1.36 19.10
N LEU A 170 -26.91 -1.75 18.60
CA LEU A 170 -25.78 -2.15 19.44
C LEU A 170 -25.34 -1.01 20.36
N LYS A 171 -25.32 0.22 19.85
CA LYS A 171 -25.00 1.42 20.64
C LYS A 171 -26.05 1.72 21.69
N GLU A 172 -27.32 1.70 21.34
CA GLU A 172 -28.43 1.92 22.29
C GLU A 172 -28.33 0.94 23.45
N GLU A 173 -28.10 -0.34 23.14
CA GLU A 173 -27.95 -1.38 24.15
C GLU A 173 -26.62 -1.26 24.92
N PHE A 174 -25.54 -0.84 24.28
CA PHE A 174 -24.28 -0.53 24.94
C PHE A 174 -24.41 0.63 25.94
N LEU A 175 -25.32 1.57 25.74
CA LEU A 175 -25.57 2.67 26.67
C LEU A 175 -26.63 2.34 27.73
N ASN A 176 -27.30 1.20 27.63
CA ASN A 176 -28.30 0.73 28.60
C ASN A 176 -27.64 0.01 29.79
N GLU A 177 -27.59 0.65 30.96
CA GLU A 177 -26.92 0.12 32.16
C GLU A 177 -27.41 -1.26 32.63
N ASN A 178 -28.61 -1.68 32.22
CA ASN A 178 -29.21 -2.96 32.62
C ASN A 178 -29.22 -4.00 31.49
N SER A 179 -28.33 -3.85 30.51
CA SER A 179 -28.27 -4.75 29.36
C SER A 179 -28.07 -6.22 29.75
N GLN A 180 -28.96 -7.08 29.26
CA GLN A 180 -28.86 -8.53 29.42
C GLN A 180 -28.24 -9.23 28.21
N PHE A 181 -27.86 -8.47 27.18
CA PHE A 181 -27.34 -9.01 25.93
C PHE A 181 -25.86 -9.36 26.03
N TYR A 182 -25.41 -10.13 25.04
CA TYR A 182 -24.03 -10.46 24.77
C TYR A 182 -23.56 -9.72 23.52
N SER A 183 -22.28 -9.40 23.48
CA SER A 183 -21.59 -8.92 22.28
C SER A 183 -20.25 -9.64 22.15
N ILE A 184 -19.62 -9.54 20.98
CA ILE A 184 -18.36 -10.21 20.68
C ILE A 184 -17.23 -9.18 20.72
N ALA A 185 -16.21 -9.41 21.53
CA ALA A 185 -14.99 -8.62 21.48
C ALA A 185 -14.19 -9.02 20.22
N LEU A 186 -14.03 -8.09 19.27
CA LEU A 186 -13.22 -8.33 18.07
C LEU A 186 -11.74 -8.05 18.28
N GLY A 187 -11.41 -7.17 19.23
CA GLY A 187 -10.04 -6.83 19.56
C GLY A 187 -9.87 -5.41 20.08
N SER A 188 -8.64 -4.95 20.12
CA SER A 188 -8.27 -3.59 20.46
C SER A 188 -7.17 -3.06 19.55
N ILE A 189 -7.27 -1.80 19.13
CA ILE A 189 -6.30 -1.14 18.27
C ILE A 189 -5.66 0.04 18.98
N SER A 190 -4.42 0.34 18.62
CA SER A 190 -3.79 1.63 18.96
C SER A 190 -4.09 2.65 17.87
N LEU A 191 -4.63 3.80 18.28
CA LEU A 191 -4.99 4.91 17.39
C LEU A 191 -3.77 5.68 16.85
N LYS A 192 -2.57 5.41 17.38
CA LYS A 192 -1.32 5.99 16.85
C LYS A 192 -0.91 5.40 15.50
N ARG A 193 -1.37 4.19 15.20
CA ARG A 193 -0.94 3.41 14.02
C ARG A 193 -2.10 3.03 13.11
N ASN A 194 -3.33 3.09 13.63
CA ASN A 194 -4.52 2.57 12.99
C ASN A 194 -5.70 3.50 13.24
N SER A 195 -6.67 3.51 12.33
CA SER A 195 -7.97 4.12 12.54
C SER A 195 -9.05 3.06 12.77
N ILE A 196 -10.14 3.47 13.42
CA ILE A 196 -11.31 2.61 13.69
C ILE A 196 -11.97 2.24 12.36
N GLU A 197 -12.06 3.21 11.45
CA GLU A 197 -12.60 3.08 10.10
C GLU A 197 -11.84 2.02 9.30
N ASN A 198 -10.50 2.10 9.29
CA ASN A 198 -9.67 1.10 8.61
C ASN A 198 -9.87 -0.31 9.19
N PHE A 199 -10.05 -0.45 10.51
CA PHE A 199 -10.37 -1.76 11.09
C PHE A 199 -11.75 -2.25 10.61
N PHE A 200 -12.77 -1.39 10.65
CA PHE A 200 -14.12 -1.75 10.23
C PHE A 200 -14.12 -2.23 8.78
N GLU A 201 -13.56 -1.45 7.86
CA GLU A 201 -13.48 -1.78 6.43
C GLU A 201 -12.62 -3.02 6.15
N THR A 202 -11.47 -3.16 6.82
CA THR A 202 -10.56 -4.31 6.61
C THR A 202 -11.23 -5.64 6.93
N TYR A 203 -12.09 -5.65 7.96
CA TYR A 203 -12.76 -6.87 8.41
C TYR A 203 -14.21 -6.98 7.95
N GLY A 204 -14.77 -5.95 7.28
CA GLY A 204 -16.15 -5.91 6.80
C GLY A 204 -17.16 -5.99 7.94
N VAL A 205 -16.90 -5.28 9.04
CA VAL A 205 -17.71 -5.34 10.27
C VAL A 205 -18.43 -4.02 10.58
N GLU A 206 -18.31 -3.02 9.72
CA GLU A 206 -18.81 -1.65 9.91
C GLU A 206 -20.29 -1.60 10.33
N ASP A 207 -21.13 -2.46 9.77
CA ASP A 207 -22.59 -2.38 9.93
C ASP A 207 -23.09 -2.91 11.27
N GLU A 208 -22.27 -3.66 12.00
CA GLU A 208 -22.65 -4.28 13.28
C GLU A 208 -21.62 -4.04 14.38
N ALA A 209 -20.58 -3.25 14.13
CA ALA A 209 -19.52 -2.99 15.09
C ALA A 209 -19.68 -1.65 15.81
N LEU A 210 -19.21 -1.63 17.06
CA LEU A 210 -19.06 -0.43 17.87
C LEU A 210 -17.63 -0.36 18.41
N ALA A 211 -17.03 0.82 18.38
CA ALA A 211 -15.73 1.07 18.99
C ALA A 211 -15.84 2.13 20.07
N HIS A 212 -15.15 1.92 21.20
CA HIS A 212 -15.05 2.93 22.25
C HIS A 212 -13.60 3.16 22.67
N LEU A 213 -13.27 4.40 23.02
CA LEU A 213 -11.91 4.77 23.42
C LEU A 213 -11.60 4.25 24.82
N TYR A 214 -10.32 3.94 25.04
CA TYR A 214 -9.79 3.59 26.35
C TYR A 214 -8.30 3.90 26.46
N GLY A 215 -7.75 3.76 27.66
CA GLY A 215 -6.35 4.07 27.97
C GLY A 215 -6.18 5.50 28.49
N LYS A 216 -5.05 5.76 29.16
CA LYS A 216 -4.80 7.03 29.87
C LYS A 216 -4.97 8.27 28.99
N ASN A 217 -4.63 8.14 27.70
CA ASN A 217 -4.68 9.24 26.73
C ASN A 217 -5.76 9.04 25.66
N LYS A 218 -6.72 8.12 25.87
CA LYS A 218 -7.71 7.71 24.85
C LYS A 218 -7.07 7.32 23.51
N ASP A 219 -5.85 6.78 23.55
CA ASP A 219 -5.02 6.46 22.38
C ASP A 219 -5.20 5.01 21.88
N LYS A 220 -6.19 4.31 22.46
CA LYS A 220 -6.60 2.96 22.07
C LYS A 220 -8.11 2.91 21.91
N ALA A 221 -8.56 2.04 21.02
CA ALA A 221 -9.99 1.75 20.83
C ALA A 221 -10.24 0.26 21.01
N ARG A 222 -11.32 -0.08 21.70
CA ARG A 222 -11.82 -1.44 21.82
C ARG A 222 -13.02 -1.61 20.92
N ILE A 223 -13.06 -2.71 20.18
CA ILE A 223 -14.06 -2.95 19.16
C ILE A 223 -14.90 -4.17 19.56
N ILE A 224 -16.22 -3.98 19.56
CA ILE A 224 -17.22 -5.01 19.82
C ILE A 224 -18.12 -5.17 18.59
N TYR A 225 -18.76 -6.32 18.45
CA TYR A 225 -19.56 -6.67 17.28
C TYR A 225 -20.80 -7.47 17.66
N GLY A 226 -21.91 -7.08 17.03
CA GLY A 226 -23.20 -7.75 17.11
C GLY A 226 -23.86 -7.66 18.49
N LEU A 227 -25.17 -7.92 18.50
CA LEU A 227 -26.00 -7.94 19.69
C LEU A 227 -26.78 -9.27 19.77
N TYR A 228 -26.52 -10.06 20.81
CA TYR A 228 -27.00 -11.44 20.93
C TYR A 228 -27.74 -11.63 22.25
N LYS A 229 -28.87 -12.34 22.24
CA LYS A 229 -29.66 -12.58 23.46
C LYS A 229 -28.95 -13.53 24.40
N THR A 230 -28.23 -14.51 23.85
CA THR A 230 -27.54 -15.54 24.62
C THR A 230 -26.06 -15.65 24.25
N ARG A 231 -25.26 -16.20 25.16
CA ARG A 231 -23.85 -16.51 24.90
C ARG A 231 -23.70 -17.53 23.75
N ALA A 232 -24.64 -18.47 23.62
CA ALA A 232 -24.62 -19.49 22.59
C ALA A 232 -24.77 -18.87 21.19
N GLU A 233 -25.73 -17.96 21.01
CA GLU A 233 -25.91 -17.21 19.76
C GLU A 233 -24.62 -16.45 19.35
N ALA A 234 -23.98 -15.78 20.31
CA ALA A 234 -22.72 -15.09 20.06
C ALA A 234 -21.58 -16.05 19.68
N ILE A 235 -21.50 -17.23 20.30
CA ILE A 235 -20.50 -18.26 19.94
C ILE A 235 -20.77 -18.79 18.53
N ASP A 236 -22.03 -19.00 18.15
CA ASP A 236 -22.39 -19.46 16.82
C ASP A 236 -22.08 -18.40 15.75
N ALA A 237 -22.25 -17.11 16.07
CA ALA A 237 -21.78 -16.03 15.21
C ALA A 237 -20.25 -16.04 15.05
N ILE A 238 -19.48 -16.25 16.12
CA ILE A 238 -18.01 -16.41 16.04
C ILE A 238 -17.61 -17.56 15.11
N LYS A 239 -18.35 -18.68 15.12
CA LYS A 239 -18.08 -19.82 14.22
C LYS A 239 -18.26 -19.44 12.74
N LYS A 240 -19.13 -18.48 12.43
CA LYS A 240 -19.38 -17.99 11.05
C LYS A 240 -18.34 -16.97 10.57
N PHE A 241 -17.49 -16.43 11.46
CA PHE A 241 -16.46 -15.49 11.04
C PHE A 241 -15.43 -16.10 10.08
N ASN A 242 -14.94 -15.27 9.16
CA ASN A 242 -13.85 -15.63 8.28
C ASN A 242 -12.55 -15.90 9.07
N LYS A 243 -11.57 -16.55 8.42
CA LYS A 243 -10.29 -16.91 9.04
C LYS A 243 -9.55 -15.69 9.60
N ASN A 244 -9.69 -14.51 8.97
CA ASN A 244 -9.01 -13.29 9.38
C ASN A 244 -9.55 -12.74 10.71
N LEU A 245 -10.88 -12.65 10.86
CA LEU A 245 -11.51 -12.26 12.12
C LEU A 245 -11.23 -13.27 13.24
N LYS A 246 -11.25 -14.58 12.94
CA LYS A 246 -10.93 -15.63 13.91
C LYS A 246 -9.50 -15.56 14.47
N ARG A 247 -8.53 -15.02 13.69
CA ARG A 247 -7.14 -14.81 14.17
C ARG A 247 -7.06 -13.85 15.35
N ASN A 248 -8.00 -12.92 15.48
CA ASN A 248 -8.06 -11.99 16.60
C ASN A 248 -8.56 -12.65 17.90
N LYS A 249 -8.84 -13.97 17.86
CA LYS A 249 -9.38 -14.76 18.97
C LYS A 249 -10.63 -14.08 19.57
N PRO A 250 -11.65 -13.79 18.73
CA PRO A 250 -12.85 -13.12 19.19
C PRO A 250 -13.54 -13.96 20.27
N TYR A 251 -14.11 -13.30 21.26
CA TYR A 251 -14.77 -13.97 22.37
C TYR A 251 -16.04 -13.24 22.78
N SER A 252 -17.06 -14.01 23.16
CA SER A 252 -18.34 -13.48 23.63
C SER A 252 -18.26 -13.12 25.12
N MET A 253 -18.89 -12.00 25.48
CA MET A 253 -19.11 -11.60 26.87
C MET A 253 -20.38 -10.76 27.02
N LYS A 254 -20.91 -10.68 28.24
CA LYS A 254 -22.06 -9.83 28.56
C LYS A 254 -21.76 -8.35 28.27
N MET A 255 -22.77 -7.63 27.79
CA MET A 255 -22.71 -6.19 27.49
C MET A 255 -22.29 -5.38 28.71
N GLU A 256 -22.83 -5.70 29.88
CA GLU A 256 -22.47 -5.13 31.18
C GLU A 256 -20.96 -5.06 31.42
N LYS A 257 -20.22 -6.10 30.97
CA LYS A 257 -18.77 -6.12 31.14
C LYS A 257 -18.07 -5.14 30.20
N PHE A 258 -18.56 -4.95 28.97
CA PHE A 258 -18.06 -3.91 28.08
C PHE A 258 -18.33 -2.50 28.62
N GLN A 259 -19.54 -2.28 29.13
CA GLN A 259 -19.94 -1.04 29.79
C GLN A 259 -19.04 -0.73 30.99
N SER A 260 -18.72 -1.73 31.82
CA SER A 260 -17.79 -1.54 32.94
C SER A 260 -16.41 -1.08 32.50
N PHE A 261 -15.92 -1.57 31.35
CA PHE A 261 -14.64 -1.14 30.80
C PHE A 261 -14.69 0.28 30.25
N TYR A 262 -15.81 0.66 29.62
CA TYR A 262 -16.04 2.01 29.16
C TYR A 262 -16.12 3.00 30.33
N ASN A 263 -16.96 2.71 31.32
CA ASN A 263 -17.15 3.55 32.51
C ASN A 263 -15.88 3.71 33.35
N LYS A 264 -14.99 2.70 33.38
CA LYS A 264 -13.69 2.79 34.06
C LYS A 264 -12.73 3.80 33.41
N ASN A 265 -12.89 4.07 32.12
CA ASN A 265 -11.99 4.95 31.36
C ASN A 265 -12.52 6.36 31.15
N ILE A 266 -13.70 6.68 31.69
CA ILE A 266 -14.32 8.00 31.60
C ILE A 266 -14.22 8.69 32.95
N SER A 267 -13.63 9.88 32.96
CA SER A 267 -13.65 10.76 34.13
C SER A 267 -15.10 11.17 34.38
N LYS A 268 -15.58 11.14 35.64
CA LYS A 268 -16.96 11.50 36.03
C LYS A 268 -17.39 12.93 35.62
N ASN A 269 -16.48 13.75 35.07
CA ASN A 269 -16.70 15.14 34.68
C ASN A 269 -16.61 15.40 33.16
N GLU A 270 -16.56 14.38 32.29
CA GLU A 270 -16.56 14.57 30.83
C GLU A 270 -17.97 14.36 30.24
N ASP A 271 -18.47 15.37 29.52
CA ASP A 271 -19.70 15.26 28.74
C ASP A 271 -19.59 14.14 27.69
N ASN A 272 -20.52 13.19 27.76
CA ASN A 272 -20.63 12.05 26.86
C ASN A 272 -21.14 12.49 25.48
N SER A 273 -20.28 13.09 24.66
CA SER A 273 -20.63 13.43 23.28
C SER A 273 -20.42 12.25 22.33
N ILE A 274 -21.46 11.97 21.55
CA ILE A 274 -21.57 10.85 20.61
C ILE A 274 -20.99 11.25 19.24
N VAL A 275 -20.28 10.34 18.58
CA VAL A 275 -19.98 10.46 17.13
C VAL A 275 -20.74 9.41 16.36
N GLU A 276 -21.67 9.86 15.53
CA GLU A 276 -22.05 9.07 14.37
C GLU A 276 -20.93 9.21 13.33
N LEU A 277 -20.34 8.10 12.91
CA LEU A 277 -19.49 8.13 11.72
C LEU A 277 -20.43 8.45 10.55
N LYS A 278 -20.52 9.73 10.20
CA LYS A 278 -21.03 10.12 8.89
C LYS A 278 -20.02 9.62 7.88
N MET A 279 -20.29 8.45 7.31
CA MET A 279 -19.67 8.06 6.05
C MET A 279 -20.20 9.02 4.98
N ASN A 280 -19.62 10.22 4.94
CA ASN A 280 -19.74 11.07 3.77
C ASN A 280 -18.81 10.49 2.71
N ASP A 281 -19.38 10.27 1.54
CA ASP A 281 -18.64 9.94 0.33
C ASP A 281 -17.46 10.89 0.14
N SER A 282 -16.32 10.29 -0.16
CA SER A 282 -15.04 10.89 -0.52
C SER A 282 -14.24 11.62 0.58
N ASN A 283 -12.96 11.24 0.62
CA ASN A 283 -11.80 11.86 1.28
C ASN A 283 -11.53 11.56 2.75
N LYS A 284 -10.76 10.50 2.97
CA LYS A 284 -9.67 10.47 3.96
C LYS A 284 -8.52 9.57 3.46
N LYS A 285 -7.36 10.18 3.20
CA LYS A 285 -6.08 9.47 3.01
C LYS A 285 -5.44 9.27 4.38
N GLU A 286 -5.52 8.06 4.92
CA GLU A 286 -4.56 7.54 5.89
C GLU A 286 -3.83 6.34 5.29
N LEU A 287 -2.51 6.28 5.51
CA LEU A 287 -1.65 5.18 5.11
C LEU A 287 -2.08 3.90 5.82
N ALA A 288 -2.75 3.00 5.09
CA ALA A 288 -3.18 1.71 5.59
C ALA A 288 -1.97 0.81 5.90
N SER A 289 -1.64 0.70 7.19
CA SER A 289 -0.99 -0.50 7.73
C SER A 289 -2.08 -1.41 8.31
N LYS A 290 -1.93 -2.74 8.21
CA LYS A 290 -2.86 -3.68 8.86
C LYS A 290 -2.87 -3.36 10.36
N PRO A 291 -4.03 -3.27 11.02
CA PRO A 291 -4.09 -2.97 12.44
C PRO A 291 -3.41 -4.03 13.29
N ASN A 292 -2.21 -3.70 13.77
CA ASN A 292 -1.54 -4.47 14.82
C ASN A 292 -2.32 -4.30 16.13
N LEU A 293 -2.87 -5.40 16.64
CA LEU A 293 -3.49 -5.49 17.95
C LEU A 293 -2.45 -5.16 19.05
N SER A 294 -2.88 -4.55 20.15
CA SER A 294 -2.02 -4.42 21.33
C SER A 294 -2.20 -5.61 22.26
N ASP A 295 -1.09 -6.23 22.69
CA ASP A 295 -1.05 -7.46 23.51
C ASP A 295 -1.41 -7.24 25.00
N ASP A 296 -2.53 -6.59 25.31
CA ASP A 296 -2.87 -6.19 26.69
C ASP A 296 -4.05 -6.96 27.33
N ILE A 297 -4.47 -8.11 26.79
CA ILE A 297 -5.48 -8.95 27.46
C ILE A 297 -4.78 -10.12 28.17
N LYS A 298 -4.34 -9.87 29.41
CA LYS A 298 -3.96 -10.97 30.33
C LYS A 298 -5.24 -11.63 30.83
N ILE A 299 -5.51 -12.83 30.33
CA ILE A 299 -6.54 -13.72 30.87
C ILE A 299 -6.03 -14.23 32.23
N ILE A 300 -6.61 -13.72 33.32
CA ILE A 300 -6.41 -14.30 34.65
C ILE A 300 -7.24 -15.57 34.72
N LYS A 301 -6.60 -16.73 34.52
CA LYS A 301 -7.16 -18.03 34.89
C LYS A 301 -7.07 -18.17 36.41
N ASN A 302 -8.19 -18.01 37.10
CA ASN A 302 -8.33 -18.51 38.46
C ASN A 302 -8.95 -19.91 38.40
N GLU A 303 -8.14 -20.93 38.64
CA GLU A 303 -8.61 -22.26 39.02
C GLU A 303 -7.61 -22.85 40.02
N LYS A 304 -7.97 -22.75 41.31
CA LYS A 304 -7.52 -23.68 42.34
C LYS A 304 -8.38 -24.93 42.20
N LEU A 305 -7.77 -26.10 41.99
CA LEU A 305 -8.24 -27.37 42.57
C LEU A 305 -7.18 -28.47 42.39
N GLU A 306 -6.61 -28.81 43.55
CA GLU A 306 -6.12 -30.09 44.07
C GLU A 306 -5.57 -31.19 43.15
N LYS A 307 -4.34 -31.61 43.48
CA LYS A 307 -3.67 -32.82 42.98
C LYS A 307 -4.19 -34.06 43.70
N PRO A 308 -4.04 -35.24 43.06
CA PRO A 308 -3.47 -36.37 43.78
C PRO A 308 -2.18 -36.90 43.14
N LYS A 309 -1.27 -37.31 44.02
CA LYS A 309 -0.04 -38.09 43.78
C LYS A 309 -0.39 -39.55 43.51
N ILE A 310 0.45 -40.25 42.74
CA ILE A 310 0.94 -41.66 42.85
C ILE A 310 1.86 -41.84 41.61
N VAL A 311 3.20 -41.85 41.67
CA VAL A 311 4.20 -42.81 42.20
C VAL A 311 4.34 -44.11 41.38
N ASN A 312 5.44 -44.14 40.61
CA ASN A 312 6.44 -45.20 40.29
C ASN A 312 6.03 -46.61 39.83
N LYS A 313 6.62 -47.06 38.70
CA LYS A 313 7.75 -48.04 38.62
C LYS A 313 8.04 -48.41 37.15
N ILE A 314 9.28 -48.27 36.63
CA ILE A 314 10.35 -49.32 36.52
C ILE A 314 9.93 -50.41 35.49
N LYS A 315 10.63 -50.79 34.41
CA LYS A 315 12.08 -50.97 34.14
C LYS A 315 12.34 -51.34 32.65
N GLU A 316 13.60 -51.17 32.21
CA GLU A 316 14.49 -52.06 31.39
C GLU A 316 13.86 -52.97 30.29
N GLU A 317 14.44 -53.22 29.10
CA GLU A 317 15.84 -53.52 28.78
C GLU A 317 16.03 -53.65 27.23
N VAL A 318 17.14 -53.11 26.72
CA VAL A 318 18.13 -53.67 25.77
C VAL A 318 17.68 -54.58 24.59
N LYS A 319 18.09 -54.23 23.36
CA LYS A 319 19.03 -55.05 22.57
C LYS A 319 19.62 -54.36 21.33
N GLU A 320 20.94 -54.42 21.30
CA GLU A 320 21.87 -54.06 20.23
C GLU A 320 21.67 -54.91 18.96
N ARG A 321 22.11 -54.36 17.81
CA ARG A 321 22.88 -55.12 16.81
C ARG A 321 23.76 -54.17 15.99
N LYS A 322 25.08 -54.39 16.11
CA LYS A 322 26.15 -53.95 15.20
C LYS A 322 26.25 -54.89 13.99
N ILE A 323 26.92 -54.42 12.92
CA ILE A 323 27.81 -55.05 11.90
C ILE A 323 27.76 -54.05 10.72
N GLU A 324 28.76 -53.23 10.35
CA GLU A 324 30.20 -53.39 10.04
C GLU A 324 30.50 -53.99 8.64
N ASN A 325 31.03 -53.13 7.73
CA ASN A 325 32.10 -53.32 6.72
C ASN A 325 31.87 -52.33 5.55
N LYS A 326 32.67 -51.26 5.35
CA LYS A 326 34.03 -51.16 4.77
C LYS A 326 34.21 -51.88 3.44
N GLU A 327 34.40 -51.12 2.36
CA GLU A 327 35.63 -51.20 1.58
C GLU A 327 35.89 -49.92 0.76
N LYS A 328 37.19 -49.61 0.63
CA LYS A 328 37.78 -48.48 -0.09
C LYS A 328 38.33 -49.03 -1.40
N GLU A 329 38.34 -48.23 -2.46
CA GLU A 329 39.41 -48.33 -3.45
C GLU A 329 39.78 -46.95 -4.03
N LYS A 330 41.07 -46.81 -4.31
CA LYS A 330 41.81 -45.58 -4.63
C LYS A 330 42.52 -45.76 -5.98
N ASN A 331 42.84 -44.61 -6.58
CA ASN A 331 43.84 -44.35 -7.63
C ASN A 331 43.36 -44.59 -9.08
N SER A 332 43.67 -43.78 -10.09
CA SER A 332 44.94 -43.11 -10.36
C SER A 332 44.81 -41.95 -11.38
N VAL A 333 45.80 -41.07 -11.35
CA VAL A 333 46.01 -39.86 -12.17
C VAL A 333 46.58 -40.22 -13.55
N LYS A 334 46.13 -39.54 -14.63
CA LYS A 334 46.94 -39.30 -15.84
C LYS A 334 46.75 -37.87 -16.37
N LYS A 335 47.88 -37.15 -16.50
CA LYS A 335 48.07 -35.87 -17.19
C LYS A 335 48.06 -36.08 -18.71
N ILE A 336 47.38 -35.20 -19.46
CA ILE A 336 47.67 -34.95 -20.89
C ILE A 336 47.68 -33.43 -21.12
N LYS A 337 48.74 -32.95 -21.79
CA LYS A 337 48.98 -31.54 -22.17
C LYS A 337 48.27 -31.20 -23.49
N LYS A 338 47.67 -30.00 -23.49
CA LYS A 338 47.25 -29.08 -24.57
C LYS A 338 47.43 -29.50 -26.03
N LYS A 339 46.35 -29.37 -26.80
CA LYS A 339 46.37 -28.85 -28.19
C LYS A 339 45.30 -27.76 -28.31
N LYS A 340 45.73 -26.59 -28.80
CA LYS A 340 44.97 -25.36 -28.99
C LYS A 340 44.25 -25.47 -30.33
N THR A 341 42.93 -25.39 -30.33
CA THR A 341 42.10 -25.21 -31.53
C THR A 341 40.84 -24.51 -31.05
N GLU A 342 40.60 -23.31 -31.57
CA GLU A 342 39.46 -22.47 -31.19
C GLU A 342 38.17 -23.16 -31.61
N PRO A 343 37.24 -23.45 -30.68
CA PRO A 343 35.89 -23.79 -31.06
C PRO A 343 35.14 -22.47 -31.27
N ILE A 344 34.72 -22.24 -32.52
CA ILE A 344 33.60 -21.35 -32.82
C ILE A 344 32.38 -22.03 -32.17
N ILE A 345 32.05 -21.61 -30.96
CA ILE A 345 30.83 -22.01 -30.26
C ILE A 345 29.72 -21.11 -30.81
N GLU A 346 28.91 -21.65 -31.73
CA GLU A 346 27.52 -21.20 -31.83
C GLU A 346 26.86 -21.49 -30.47
N LYS A 347 26.72 -20.46 -29.64
CA LYS A 347 25.98 -20.56 -28.38
C LYS A 347 24.51 -20.77 -28.70
N LYS A 348 24.06 -22.02 -28.66
CA LYS A 348 22.68 -22.31 -28.25
C LYS A 348 22.59 -22.01 -26.76
N ASP A 349 22.13 -20.81 -26.42
CA ASP A 349 21.82 -20.39 -25.06
C ASP A 349 20.63 -21.21 -24.51
N ASN A 350 20.93 -22.40 -23.98
CA ASN A 350 20.00 -23.18 -23.14
C ASN A 350 20.14 -22.79 -21.65
N SER A 351 20.47 -21.51 -21.39
CA SER A 351 20.56 -20.95 -20.04
C SER A 351 19.15 -20.58 -19.57
N PHE A 352 18.64 -21.23 -18.51
CA PHE A 352 17.37 -20.85 -17.87
C PHE A 352 17.44 -19.48 -17.17
N LEU A 353 18.66 -18.93 -17.05
CA LEU A 353 18.93 -17.61 -16.51
C LEU A 353 18.78 -16.55 -17.62
N LYS A 354 17.92 -15.58 -17.39
CA LYS A 354 17.72 -14.42 -18.25
C LYS A 354 18.21 -13.14 -17.58
N GLU A 355 18.63 -12.17 -18.37
CA GLU A 355 19.00 -10.83 -17.90
C GLU A 355 17.81 -9.87 -18.02
N SER A 356 17.61 -9.04 -17.00
CA SER A 356 16.58 -8.00 -17.00
C SER A 356 17.03 -6.77 -17.81
N LYS A 357 16.08 -5.87 -18.12
CA LYS A 357 16.37 -4.52 -18.61
C LYS A 357 17.25 -3.73 -17.64
N LEU A 358 17.24 -4.09 -16.35
CA LEU A 358 18.14 -3.54 -15.35
C LEU A 358 19.50 -4.22 -15.38
N VAL A 359 20.54 -3.38 -15.38
CA VAL A 359 21.93 -3.82 -15.32
C VAL A 359 22.15 -4.66 -14.06
N ASP A 360 22.79 -5.82 -14.22
CA ASP A 360 23.14 -6.74 -13.13
C ASP A 360 21.95 -7.32 -12.36
N VAL A 361 20.78 -7.41 -13.01
CA VAL A 361 19.59 -8.12 -12.52
C VAL A 361 19.31 -9.33 -13.40
N TYR A 362 19.15 -10.48 -12.76
CA TYR A 362 19.00 -11.78 -13.38
C TYR A 362 17.76 -12.46 -12.85
N TYR A 363 17.05 -13.22 -13.67
CA TYR A 363 15.85 -13.93 -13.25
C TYR A 363 15.72 -15.27 -13.99
N VAL A 364 14.86 -16.14 -13.48
CA VAL A 364 14.61 -17.47 -14.06
C VAL A 364 13.26 -17.46 -14.75
N GLU A 365 13.22 -17.87 -16.02
CA GLU A 365 11.99 -18.21 -16.75
C GLU A 365 12.20 -19.57 -17.43
N GLU A 366 11.59 -20.61 -16.87
CA GLU A 366 11.52 -21.93 -17.47
C GLU A 366 10.21 -22.00 -18.29
N ASP A 367 10.26 -22.65 -19.46
CA ASP A 367 9.09 -22.97 -20.30
C ASP A 367 8.20 -21.77 -20.75
N GLY A 368 8.75 -20.56 -20.74
CA GLY A 368 8.01 -19.36 -21.12
C GLY A 368 7.04 -18.85 -20.04
N GLU A 369 7.12 -19.37 -18.82
CA GLU A 369 6.38 -18.83 -17.68
C GLU A 369 6.92 -17.43 -17.33
N PHE A 370 5.99 -16.48 -17.23
CA PHE A 370 6.28 -15.07 -16.95
C PHE A 370 6.80 -14.88 -15.52
N ASN A 371 7.97 -14.23 -15.37
CA ASN A 371 8.52 -13.94 -14.06
C ASN A 371 7.93 -12.63 -13.49
N ILE A 372 6.84 -12.75 -12.73
CA ILE A 372 6.22 -11.58 -12.07
C ILE A 372 7.20 -10.80 -11.17
N LEU A 373 8.21 -11.47 -10.61
CA LEU A 373 9.15 -10.83 -9.71
C LEU A 373 10.08 -9.84 -10.42
N SER A 374 10.48 -10.09 -11.68
CA SER A 374 11.29 -9.12 -12.44
C SER A 374 10.53 -7.82 -12.69
N GLU A 375 9.26 -7.89 -13.07
CA GLU A 375 8.44 -6.70 -13.33
C GLU A 375 8.10 -5.94 -12.05
N VAL A 376 7.75 -6.66 -11.00
CA VAL A 376 7.48 -6.06 -9.68
C VAL A 376 8.75 -5.40 -9.13
N PHE A 377 9.94 -5.96 -9.43
CA PHE A 377 11.22 -5.38 -9.03
C PHE A 377 11.57 -4.10 -9.81
N LEU A 378 11.16 -3.99 -11.07
CA LEU A 378 11.33 -2.78 -11.90
C LEU A 378 10.45 -1.61 -11.42
N ASN A 379 9.33 -1.90 -10.73
CA ASN A 379 8.36 -0.89 -10.32
C ASN A 379 8.62 -0.31 -8.92
N ASP A 380 9.16 0.91 -8.86
CA ASP A 380 9.44 1.67 -7.62
C ASP A 380 8.24 1.88 -6.67
N GLY A 381 7.01 1.75 -7.18
CA GLY A 381 5.78 1.86 -6.42
C GLY A 381 5.39 0.57 -5.67
N SER A 382 5.96 -0.57 -6.04
CA SER A 382 5.50 -1.90 -5.67
C SER A 382 5.39 -2.14 -4.15
N SER A 383 4.22 -2.55 -3.67
CA SER A 383 4.00 -2.89 -2.25
C SER A 383 4.19 -4.37 -1.93
N PHE A 384 4.62 -5.19 -2.90
CA PHE A 384 4.73 -6.63 -2.76
C PHE A 384 5.79 -7.05 -1.73
N PHE A 385 5.58 -8.24 -1.18
CA PHE A 385 6.53 -8.96 -0.35
C PHE A 385 7.24 -10.02 -1.19
N THR A 386 8.43 -10.38 -0.80
CA THR A 386 9.24 -11.42 -1.46
C THR A 386 9.97 -12.23 -0.39
N ILE A 387 10.37 -13.45 -0.74
CA ILE A 387 11.19 -14.31 0.12
C ILE A 387 12.65 -14.01 -0.19
N ASP A 388 13.38 -13.50 0.81
CA ASP A 388 14.80 -13.18 0.71
C ASP A 388 15.62 -14.42 1.09
N PHE A 389 16.27 -15.01 0.09
CA PHE A 389 17.13 -16.19 0.22
C PHE A 389 18.52 -15.87 0.75
N GLY A 390 18.87 -14.58 0.84
CA GLY A 390 20.12 -14.14 1.41
C GLY A 390 21.10 -13.59 0.38
N GLU A 391 22.33 -13.42 0.86
CA GLU A 391 23.47 -12.95 0.09
C GLU A 391 24.25 -14.15 -0.44
N VAL A 392 24.70 -14.05 -1.68
CA VAL A 392 25.59 -14.98 -2.36
C VAL A 392 26.91 -14.24 -2.58
N ASN A 393 28.00 -14.78 -2.04
CA ASN A 393 29.34 -14.28 -2.33
C ASN A 393 29.75 -14.76 -3.74
N LEU A 394 29.86 -13.85 -4.70
CA LEU A 394 30.15 -14.17 -6.10
C LEU A 394 31.59 -14.64 -6.34
N LYS A 395 32.47 -14.56 -5.32
CA LYS A 395 33.79 -15.21 -5.34
C LYS A 395 33.71 -16.71 -5.04
N GLU A 396 32.65 -17.14 -4.37
CA GLU A 396 32.47 -18.51 -3.89
C GLU A 396 31.43 -19.30 -4.70
N SER A 397 30.40 -18.63 -5.22
CA SER A 397 29.31 -19.26 -5.98
C SER A 397 28.74 -18.32 -7.04
N THR A 398 28.27 -18.86 -8.17
CA THR A 398 27.54 -18.06 -9.17
C THR A 398 26.06 -17.89 -8.78
N ILE A 399 25.37 -16.93 -9.41
CA ILE A 399 23.90 -16.75 -9.29
C ILE A 399 23.16 -18.00 -9.75
N GLU A 400 23.58 -18.58 -10.88
CA GLU A 400 23.00 -19.81 -11.42
C GLU A 400 23.13 -20.98 -10.44
N GLN A 401 24.32 -21.17 -9.86
CA GLN A 401 24.55 -22.17 -8.81
C GLN A 401 23.69 -21.89 -7.58
N ALA A 402 23.47 -20.62 -7.22
CA ALA A 402 22.60 -20.28 -6.09
C ALA A 402 21.14 -20.66 -6.36
N PHE A 403 20.62 -20.47 -7.57
CA PHE A 403 19.28 -20.94 -7.94
C PHE A 403 19.18 -22.47 -7.94
N LEU A 404 20.15 -23.16 -8.56
CA LEU A 404 20.19 -24.63 -8.62
C LEU A 404 20.31 -25.27 -7.23
N ASN A 405 21.21 -24.78 -6.38
CA ASN A 405 21.47 -25.33 -5.05
C ASN A 405 20.26 -25.20 -4.12
N ASN A 406 19.46 -24.14 -4.29
CA ASN A 406 18.25 -23.92 -3.51
C ASN A 406 16.99 -24.49 -4.18
N LYS A 407 17.13 -25.15 -5.34
CA LYS A 407 16.03 -25.70 -6.13
C LYS A 407 14.92 -24.68 -6.42
N ILE A 408 15.33 -23.41 -6.60
CA ILE A 408 14.40 -22.33 -6.88
C ILE A 408 14.25 -22.24 -8.40
N LYS A 409 13.05 -22.50 -8.88
CA LYS A 409 12.65 -22.44 -10.29
C LYS A 409 11.48 -21.50 -10.40
N ASN A 410 11.41 -20.74 -11.49
CA ASN A 410 10.37 -19.74 -11.80
C ASN A 410 10.23 -18.67 -10.70
N GLU A 411 9.80 -17.45 -11.04
CA GLU A 411 9.63 -16.34 -10.08
C GLU A 411 10.86 -15.99 -9.21
N ALA A 412 12.05 -16.47 -9.58
CA ALA A 412 13.30 -16.21 -8.87
C ALA A 412 14.01 -15.02 -9.51
N LEU A 413 14.55 -14.14 -8.69
CA LEU A 413 15.32 -12.99 -9.14
C LEU A 413 16.56 -12.83 -8.28
N ALA A 414 17.67 -12.48 -8.91
CA ALA A 414 18.90 -12.12 -8.25
C ALA A 414 19.42 -10.80 -8.80
N TYR A 415 20.04 -10.00 -7.94
CA TYR A 415 20.70 -8.76 -8.38
C TYR A 415 22.05 -8.61 -7.69
N LYS A 416 23.06 -8.15 -8.42
CA LYS A 416 24.38 -7.89 -7.82
C LYS A 416 24.33 -6.65 -6.94
N TYR A 417 25.22 -6.58 -5.95
CA TYR A 417 25.48 -5.40 -5.12
C TYR A 417 26.85 -5.50 -4.44
N GLY A 418 27.25 -4.46 -3.70
CA GLY A 418 28.61 -4.32 -3.17
C GLY A 418 29.45 -3.37 -4.04
N ASP A 419 30.54 -2.85 -3.48
CA ASP A 419 31.36 -1.82 -4.12
C ASP A 419 32.00 -2.30 -5.43
N ASN A 420 32.26 -3.62 -5.54
CA ASN A 420 32.80 -4.29 -6.72
C ASN A 420 31.84 -5.35 -7.28
N GLN A 421 30.56 -5.27 -6.94
CA GLN A 421 29.55 -6.26 -7.33
C GLN A 421 29.92 -7.69 -6.91
N GLU A 422 30.63 -7.81 -5.80
CA GLU A 422 31.13 -9.08 -5.29
C GLU A 422 30.05 -9.93 -4.59
N TYR A 423 28.86 -9.35 -4.38
CA TYR A 423 27.71 -10.04 -3.79
C TYR A 423 26.53 -10.04 -4.75
N ALA A 424 25.66 -11.05 -4.63
CA ALA A 424 24.33 -11.03 -5.20
C ALA A 424 23.29 -11.28 -4.12
N ARG A 425 22.13 -10.64 -4.22
CA ARG A 425 20.98 -10.94 -3.36
C ARG A 425 20.00 -11.79 -4.15
N VAL A 426 19.57 -12.92 -3.58
CA VAL A 426 18.59 -13.82 -4.20
C VAL A 426 17.23 -13.62 -3.52
N ILE A 427 16.19 -13.39 -4.31
CA ILE A 427 14.81 -13.23 -3.87
C ILE A 427 13.88 -14.11 -4.71
N TYR A 428 12.70 -14.42 -4.17
CA TYR A 428 11.75 -15.34 -4.79
C TYR A 428 10.30 -14.97 -4.50
N GLY A 429 9.47 -15.04 -5.55
CA GLY A 429 8.05 -14.74 -5.56
C GLY A 429 7.72 -13.27 -5.28
N ALA A 430 6.59 -12.82 -5.84
CA ALA A 430 5.98 -11.53 -5.56
C ALA A 430 4.61 -11.72 -4.90
N PHE A 431 4.53 -11.51 -3.60
CA PHE A 431 3.34 -11.78 -2.79
C PHE A 431 2.63 -10.48 -2.40
N GLU A 432 1.33 -10.40 -2.60
CA GLU A 432 0.55 -9.21 -2.19
C GLU A 432 0.61 -8.99 -0.66
N THR A 433 0.71 -10.09 0.11
CA THR A 433 0.79 -10.02 1.57
C THR A 433 1.99 -10.76 2.15
N LYS A 434 2.43 -10.28 3.32
CA LYS A 434 3.50 -10.92 4.10
C LYS A 434 3.16 -12.36 4.51
N ASP A 435 1.88 -12.66 4.69
CA ASP A 435 1.45 -13.98 5.15
C ASP A 435 1.48 -15.00 4.00
N ASP A 436 1.17 -14.58 2.78
CA ASP A 436 1.29 -15.45 1.59
C ASP A 436 2.75 -15.85 1.38
N ALA A 437 3.66 -14.87 1.43
CA ALA A 437 5.09 -15.13 1.40
C ALA A 437 5.57 -16.07 2.52
N ARG A 438 5.00 -15.99 3.73
CA ARG A 438 5.34 -16.91 4.84
C ARG A 438 4.82 -18.32 4.59
N LYS A 439 3.59 -18.45 4.09
CA LYS A 439 3.00 -19.74 3.73
C LYS A 439 3.84 -20.42 2.65
N THR A 440 4.29 -19.67 1.65
CA THR A 440 5.19 -20.19 0.62
C THR A 440 6.54 -20.63 1.18
N ILE A 441 7.10 -19.96 2.21
CA ILE A 441 8.31 -20.46 2.90
C ILE A 441 8.06 -21.85 3.53
N GLU A 442 6.89 -22.10 4.10
CA GLU A 442 6.54 -23.40 4.71
C GLU A 442 6.41 -24.51 3.65
N GLU A 443 5.99 -24.15 2.43
CA GLU A 443 5.82 -25.07 1.29
C GLU A 443 7.13 -25.32 0.53
N LEU A 444 8.04 -24.33 0.51
CA LEU A 444 9.40 -24.43 0.00
C LEU A 444 10.22 -25.35 0.91
N ASN A 445 10.13 -26.65 0.67
CA ASN A 445 10.85 -27.72 1.36
C ASN A 445 12.36 -27.72 1.03
N VAL A 446 13.00 -26.57 1.19
CA VAL A 446 14.41 -26.33 0.91
C VAL A 446 15.19 -26.77 2.15
N THR A 447 16.30 -27.48 2.02
CA THR A 447 17.01 -28.07 3.18
C THR A 447 18.12 -27.18 3.77
N SER A 448 18.44 -26.05 3.15
CA SER A 448 19.52 -25.12 3.53
C SER A 448 19.07 -23.93 4.42
N LEU A 449 17.87 -24.03 5.00
CA LEU A 449 16.98 -22.97 5.54
C LEU A 449 17.40 -22.20 6.81
N LYS A 450 18.67 -21.90 7.10
CA LYS A 450 18.93 -21.16 8.36
C LYS A 450 18.48 -19.70 8.37
N ASN A 451 18.19 -19.04 7.24
CA ASN A 451 17.97 -17.59 7.21
C ASN A 451 16.90 -17.04 6.21
N LEU A 452 15.92 -17.83 5.73
CA LEU A 452 14.87 -17.25 4.88
C LEU A 452 14.06 -16.22 5.65
N ARG A 453 13.83 -15.06 5.03
CA ARG A 453 13.01 -14.01 5.62
C ARG A 453 12.08 -13.40 4.59
N VAL A 454 10.88 -13.07 5.03
CA VAL A 454 9.98 -12.26 4.20
C VAL A 454 10.38 -10.80 4.29
N SER A 455 10.63 -10.19 3.14
CA SER A 455 11.01 -8.79 3.00
C SER A 455 10.03 -8.06 2.08
N ASN A 456 9.96 -6.74 2.20
CA ASN A 456 9.24 -5.94 1.22
C ASN A 456 10.15 -5.68 0.02
N ILE A 457 9.62 -5.81 -1.20
CA ILE A 457 10.44 -5.65 -2.41
C ILE A 457 11.08 -4.26 -2.53
N LYS A 458 10.45 -3.21 -1.96
CA LYS A 458 11.04 -1.86 -1.88
C LYS A 458 12.38 -1.82 -1.17
N ASN A 459 12.61 -2.72 -0.21
CA ASN A 459 13.89 -2.77 0.48
C ASN A 459 15.00 -3.27 -0.46
N HIS A 460 14.68 -4.23 -1.32
CA HIS A 460 15.61 -4.76 -2.31
C HIS A 460 15.86 -3.76 -3.44
N GLN A 461 14.81 -3.09 -3.93
CA GLN A 461 14.93 -2.00 -4.90
C GLN A 461 15.80 -0.86 -4.37
N LYS A 462 15.63 -0.47 -3.10
CA LYS A 462 16.50 0.54 -2.45
C LYS A 462 17.95 0.08 -2.41
N LEU A 463 18.20 -1.17 -2.00
CA LEU A 463 19.55 -1.74 -1.95
C LEU A 463 20.20 -1.71 -3.34
N TYR A 464 19.48 -2.20 -4.36
CA TYR A 464 19.93 -2.18 -5.74
C TYR A 464 20.31 -0.76 -6.20
N LYS A 465 19.43 0.23 -5.97
CA LYS A 465 19.68 1.63 -6.33
C LYS A 465 20.90 2.25 -5.65
N ILE A 466 21.16 1.90 -4.39
CA ILE A 466 22.33 2.40 -3.65
C ILE A 466 23.61 2.03 -4.40
N TYR A 467 23.72 0.79 -4.87
CA TYR A 467 24.93 0.28 -5.52
C TYR A 467 24.98 0.50 -7.04
N HIS A 468 23.86 0.85 -7.68
CA HIS A 468 23.79 1.04 -9.15
C HIS A 468 23.55 2.50 -9.56
N LYS A 469 23.56 3.45 -8.60
CA LYS A 469 23.29 4.87 -8.83
C LYS A 469 24.16 5.50 -9.92
N ASN A 470 25.43 5.09 -10.04
CA ASN A 470 26.37 5.63 -11.02
C ASN A 470 26.24 4.98 -12.41
N LYS A 471 25.85 3.70 -12.48
CA LYS A 471 25.68 2.97 -13.75
C LYS A 471 24.37 3.35 -14.48
N MET A 472 23.31 3.67 -13.74
CA MET A 472 22.05 4.13 -14.35
C MET A 472 22.19 5.44 -15.14
N ILE A 473 23.14 6.30 -14.76
CA ILE A 473 23.41 7.58 -15.44
C ILE A 473 24.11 7.36 -16.80
N PHE A 474 24.80 6.23 -16.97
CA PHE A 474 25.54 5.92 -18.19
C PHE A 474 24.63 5.33 -19.28
N ASN A 475 23.69 4.44 -18.94
CA ASN A 475 22.78 3.84 -19.92
C ASN A 475 21.69 4.79 -20.43
N SER A 476 21.30 5.80 -19.64
CA SER A 476 20.33 6.82 -20.10
C SER A 476 20.88 7.73 -21.20
N LYS A 477 22.21 7.75 -21.43
CA LYS A 477 22.83 8.52 -22.51
C LYS A 477 23.00 7.73 -23.82
N VAL A 478 22.93 6.40 -23.78
CA VAL A 478 23.24 5.53 -24.94
C VAL A 478 21.98 5.06 -25.68
N ASN A 479 20.82 4.98 -25.01
CA ASN A 479 19.59 4.45 -25.62
C ASN A 479 18.67 5.50 -26.28
N ASN A 480 19.18 6.69 -26.63
CA ASN A 480 18.40 7.74 -27.31
C ASN A 480 18.55 7.74 -28.84
N ALA A 481 19.11 6.68 -29.43
CA ALA A 481 19.16 6.52 -30.88
C ALA A 481 18.53 5.18 -31.27
N GLN A 482 17.46 5.27 -32.06
CA GLN A 482 16.65 4.20 -32.65
C GLN A 482 15.71 3.47 -31.70
N ASP A 483 14.47 3.95 -31.65
CA ASP A 483 13.34 3.05 -31.85
C ASP A 483 12.22 3.80 -32.60
N GLU A 484 11.99 3.35 -33.83
CA GLU A 484 10.99 3.89 -34.76
C GLU A 484 9.60 3.36 -34.38
N THR A 485 8.72 4.29 -34.02
CA THR A 485 7.29 4.32 -34.37
C THR A 485 6.56 2.99 -34.58
N SER A 486 5.99 2.46 -33.51
CA SER A 486 4.58 2.02 -33.54
C SER A 486 3.81 2.78 -32.47
N LYS A 487 3.01 3.73 -32.94
CA LYS A 487 2.18 4.64 -32.14
C LYS A 487 0.98 3.85 -31.58
N TYR A 488 1.20 2.98 -30.60
CA TYR A 488 0.11 2.44 -29.78
C TYR A 488 -0.25 3.51 -28.76
N GLU A 489 -1.27 4.28 -29.08
CA GLU A 489 -1.94 5.20 -28.19
C GLU A 489 -2.50 4.37 -27.02
N PHE A 490 -1.79 4.36 -25.88
CA PHE A 490 -2.12 3.55 -24.72
C PHE A 490 -3.52 3.91 -24.23
N ASP A 491 -4.47 3.00 -24.48
CA ASP A 491 -5.84 3.20 -24.09
C ASP A 491 -6.00 3.09 -22.58
N TYR A 492 -6.24 4.23 -21.96
CA TYR A 492 -6.39 4.35 -20.52
C TYR A 492 -7.76 3.88 -20.03
N SER A 493 -8.67 3.49 -20.92
CA SER A 493 -10.05 3.17 -20.55
C SER A 493 -10.21 1.81 -19.86
N SER A 494 -11.28 1.72 -19.06
CA SER A 494 -11.88 0.45 -18.65
C SER A 494 -12.42 -0.30 -19.88
N VAL A 495 -12.52 -1.63 -19.81
CA VAL A 495 -13.00 -2.49 -20.90
C VAL A 495 -14.00 -3.51 -20.36
N TYR A 496 -15.09 -3.79 -21.07
CA TYR A 496 -16.04 -4.84 -20.72
C TYR A 496 -16.39 -5.71 -21.92
N ALA A 497 -16.76 -6.97 -21.66
CA ALA A 497 -17.27 -7.86 -22.69
C ALA A 497 -18.79 -7.95 -22.67
N LYS A 498 -19.37 -8.14 -23.85
CA LYS A 498 -20.74 -8.63 -24.03
C LYS A 498 -20.84 -9.52 -25.26
N LEU A 499 -21.87 -10.35 -25.29
CA LEU A 499 -22.28 -11.08 -26.48
C LEU A 499 -23.07 -10.15 -27.41
N GLU A 500 -23.08 -10.48 -28.71
CA GLU A 500 -23.92 -9.79 -29.68
C GLU A 500 -25.38 -9.79 -29.22
N ASN A 501 -26.01 -8.61 -29.21
CA ASN A 501 -27.38 -8.39 -28.73
C ASN A 501 -27.64 -8.62 -27.22
N SER A 502 -26.60 -8.70 -26.37
CA SER A 502 -26.79 -8.75 -24.90
C SER A 502 -26.37 -7.45 -24.18
N GLU A 503 -27.02 -7.16 -23.06
CA GLU A 503 -26.58 -6.12 -22.13
C GLU A 503 -25.62 -6.71 -21.09
N SER A 504 -24.53 -5.99 -20.79
CA SER A 504 -23.60 -6.36 -19.73
C SER A 504 -24.12 -5.89 -18.37
N LYS A 505 -24.62 -6.81 -17.53
CA LYS A 505 -25.12 -6.47 -16.18
C LYS A 505 -23.98 -5.95 -15.31
N ILE A 506 -22.79 -6.54 -15.42
CA ILE A 506 -21.61 -6.07 -14.68
C ILE A 506 -21.25 -4.63 -15.00
N LYS A 507 -21.34 -4.20 -16.26
CA LYS A 507 -21.11 -2.78 -16.61
C LYS A 507 -22.15 -1.91 -15.90
N LYS A 508 -23.44 -2.23 -16.06
CA LYS A 508 -24.53 -1.43 -15.49
C LYS A 508 -24.39 -1.31 -13.97
N GLU A 509 -24.12 -2.43 -13.30
CA GLU A 509 -24.02 -2.48 -11.85
C GLU A 509 -22.71 -1.88 -11.33
N PHE A 510 -21.59 -2.07 -12.03
CA PHE A 510 -20.31 -1.50 -11.65
C PHE A 510 -20.30 0.03 -11.64
N PHE A 511 -21.09 0.68 -12.49
CA PHE A 511 -21.22 2.14 -12.47
C PHE A 511 -22.43 2.66 -11.65
N ASN A 512 -23.17 1.76 -10.98
CA ASN A 512 -24.22 2.14 -10.04
C ASN A 512 -23.63 2.35 -8.63
N ARG A 513 -23.49 3.61 -8.19
CA ARG A 513 -22.95 3.96 -6.85
C ARG A 513 -23.77 3.36 -5.69
N GLY A 514 -25.06 3.11 -5.90
CA GLY A 514 -25.96 2.56 -4.88
C GLY A 514 -25.95 1.04 -4.77
N THR A 515 -25.06 0.35 -5.50
CA THR A 515 -25.05 -1.11 -5.51
C THR A 515 -24.63 -1.72 -4.18
N SER A 516 -25.39 -2.71 -3.73
CA SER A 516 -25.03 -3.61 -2.62
C SER A 516 -24.54 -4.98 -3.10
N LYS A 517 -24.40 -5.16 -4.42
CA LYS A 517 -24.09 -6.44 -5.05
C LYS A 517 -22.62 -6.83 -4.90
N TYR A 518 -22.36 -8.10 -5.14
CA TYR A 518 -21.04 -8.72 -5.09
C TYR A 518 -20.56 -9.08 -6.50
N THR A 519 -19.24 -9.20 -6.64
CA THR A 519 -18.56 -9.64 -7.86
C THR A 519 -17.34 -10.47 -7.49
N ILE A 520 -16.83 -11.27 -8.43
CA ILE A 520 -15.61 -12.07 -8.25
C ILE A 520 -14.45 -11.31 -8.88
N THR A 521 -13.39 -11.05 -8.14
CA THR A 521 -12.12 -10.60 -8.74
C THR A 521 -11.38 -11.83 -9.26
N LEU A 522 -11.10 -11.87 -10.56
CA LEU A 522 -10.42 -12.99 -11.21
C LEU A 522 -8.90 -12.86 -11.12
N ILE A 523 -8.37 -11.72 -11.55
CA ILE A 523 -6.92 -11.49 -11.64
C ILE A 523 -6.60 -9.98 -11.69
N THR A 524 -5.34 -9.65 -11.44
CA THR A 524 -4.76 -8.34 -11.75
C THR A 524 -3.45 -8.56 -12.52
N PHE A 525 -3.29 -7.96 -13.70
CA PHE A 525 -2.09 -8.10 -14.55
C PHE A 525 -1.67 -6.75 -15.14
N LEU A 526 -0.42 -6.61 -15.57
CA LEU A 526 0.06 -5.38 -16.24
C LEU A 526 -0.54 -5.26 -17.63
N LYS A 527 -0.88 -4.04 -18.04
CA LYS A 527 -1.41 -3.74 -19.37
C LYS A 527 -0.47 -4.15 -20.49
N ASP A 528 0.83 -4.08 -20.24
CA ASP A 528 1.89 -4.37 -21.21
C ASP A 528 2.12 -5.89 -21.37
N ASP A 529 1.78 -6.69 -20.35
CA ASP A 529 2.02 -8.13 -20.35
C ASP A 529 0.91 -8.86 -21.12
N ILE A 530 -0.34 -8.49 -20.87
CA ILE A 530 -1.50 -9.20 -21.39
C ILE A 530 -2.50 -8.19 -21.93
N ARG A 531 -2.79 -8.35 -23.23
CA ARG A 531 -3.92 -7.70 -23.88
C ARG A 531 -5.23 -8.21 -23.30
N VAL A 532 -6.06 -7.30 -22.79
CA VAL A 532 -7.27 -7.65 -22.04
C VAL A 532 -8.28 -8.43 -22.90
N ASP A 533 -8.36 -8.12 -24.19
CA ASP A 533 -9.20 -8.83 -25.16
C ASP A 533 -8.72 -10.27 -25.36
N LYS A 534 -7.41 -10.47 -25.42
CA LYS A 534 -6.82 -11.81 -25.52
C LYS A 534 -7.00 -12.62 -24.23
N PHE A 535 -6.90 -11.97 -23.08
CA PHE A 535 -7.22 -12.61 -21.80
C PHE A 535 -8.68 -13.09 -21.75
N PHE A 536 -9.62 -12.25 -22.20
CA PHE A 536 -11.03 -12.63 -22.26
C PHE A 536 -11.28 -13.80 -23.21
N GLU A 537 -10.72 -13.72 -24.42
CA GLU A 537 -10.85 -14.76 -25.44
C GLU A 537 -10.28 -16.11 -24.96
N TYR A 538 -9.06 -16.12 -24.42
CA TYR A 538 -8.38 -17.34 -23.94
C TYR A 538 -9.16 -18.03 -22.81
N ASN A 539 -9.77 -17.25 -21.92
CA ASN A 539 -10.50 -17.77 -20.76
C ASN A 539 -12.01 -17.94 -21.01
N ASN A 540 -12.47 -17.80 -22.26
CA ASN A 540 -13.89 -17.86 -22.63
C ASN A 540 -14.77 -16.88 -21.82
N LEU A 541 -14.26 -15.68 -21.53
CA LEU A 541 -14.94 -14.63 -20.76
C LEU A 541 -15.68 -13.67 -21.70
N TYR A 542 -16.79 -14.15 -22.26
CA TYR A 542 -17.53 -13.42 -23.30
C TYR A 542 -18.62 -12.50 -22.76
N GLU A 543 -19.04 -12.71 -21.52
CA GLU A 543 -20.10 -11.93 -20.87
C GLU A 543 -19.78 -11.72 -19.40
N GLU A 544 -20.43 -10.70 -18.82
CA GLU A 544 -20.37 -10.40 -17.39
C GLU A 544 -18.93 -10.24 -16.86
N VAL A 545 -17.99 -9.80 -17.71
CA VAL A 545 -16.62 -9.49 -17.33
C VAL A 545 -16.30 -8.03 -17.60
N LEU A 546 -15.58 -7.42 -16.66
CA LEU A 546 -15.11 -6.04 -16.75
C LEU A 546 -13.67 -5.98 -16.27
N ALA A 547 -12.82 -5.32 -17.03
CA ALA A 547 -11.46 -4.99 -16.67
C ALA A 547 -11.32 -3.48 -16.51
N PHE A 548 -10.75 -3.02 -15.39
CA PHE A 548 -10.55 -1.60 -15.16
C PHE A 548 -9.11 -1.29 -14.77
N PRO A 549 -8.58 -0.12 -15.16
CA PRO A 549 -7.22 0.26 -14.85
C PRO A 549 -7.06 0.52 -13.34
N ILE A 550 -5.97 0.02 -12.76
CA ILE A 550 -5.57 0.35 -11.40
C ILE A 550 -4.06 0.64 -11.32
N GLY A 551 -3.64 1.26 -10.22
CA GLY A 551 -2.24 1.60 -9.95
C GLY A 551 -1.92 3.07 -10.25
N SER A 552 -0.81 3.57 -9.69
CA SER A 552 -0.44 4.99 -9.75
C SER A 552 -0.20 5.56 -11.15
N GLN A 553 0.04 4.69 -12.13
CA GLN A 553 0.23 5.04 -13.55
C GLN A 553 -0.77 4.31 -14.46
N ASN A 554 -1.84 3.70 -13.91
CA ASN A 554 -2.78 2.86 -14.66
C ASN A 554 -2.11 1.66 -15.37
N SER A 555 -0.99 1.19 -14.85
CA SER A 555 -0.18 0.14 -15.48
C SER A 555 -0.82 -1.25 -15.40
N TYR A 556 -1.89 -1.43 -14.62
CA TYR A 556 -2.54 -2.74 -14.43
C TYR A 556 -4.00 -2.73 -14.87
N TYR A 557 -4.46 -3.86 -15.38
CA TYR A 557 -5.88 -4.20 -15.42
C TYR A 557 -6.23 -5.07 -14.23
N ARG A 558 -7.35 -4.74 -13.57
CA ARG A 558 -8.04 -5.65 -12.66
C ARG A 558 -9.29 -6.18 -13.33
N VAL A 559 -9.41 -7.50 -13.41
CA VAL A 559 -10.53 -8.18 -14.05
C VAL A 559 -11.50 -8.69 -12.99
N ILE A 560 -12.76 -8.32 -13.13
CA ILE A 560 -13.88 -8.78 -12.30
C ILE A 560 -14.93 -9.48 -13.15
N LYS A 561 -15.67 -10.43 -12.55
CA LYS A 561 -16.70 -11.23 -13.22
C LYS A 561 -17.96 -11.34 -12.36
N GLY A 562 -19.11 -11.17 -13.02
CA GLY A 562 -20.43 -11.45 -12.50
C GLY A 562 -20.96 -10.41 -11.52
N VAL A 563 -22.29 -10.38 -11.40
CA VAL A 563 -23.04 -9.59 -10.42
C VAL A 563 -23.88 -10.57 -9.61
N TYR A 564 -23.71 -10.56 -8.30
CA TYR A 564 -24.34 -11.50 -7.37
C TYR A 564 -25.05 -10.75 -6.25
N ASP A 565 -26.16 -11.30 -5.77
CA ASP A 565 -27.00 -10.67 -4.75
C ASP A 565 -26.41 -10.83 -3.35
N SER A 566 -25.60 -11.87 -3.15
CA SER A 566 -24.97 -12.18 -1.87
C SER A 566 -23.52 -12.65 -2.02
N PHE A 567 -22.79 -12.60 -0.91
CA PHE A 567 -21.44 -13.14 -0.83
C PHE A 567 -21.42 -14.64 -1.11
N ASP A 568 -22.38 -15.39 -0.56
CA ASP A 568 -22.45 -16.85 -0.68
C ASP A 568 -22.69 -17.28 -2.13
N GLU A 569 -23.60 -16.60 -2.84
CA GLU A 569 -23.86 -16.83 -4.27
C GLU A 569 -22.61 -16.59 -5.13
N ALA A 570 -21.90 -15.47 -4.88
CA ALA A 570 -20.65 -15.18 -5.57
C ALA A 570 -19.56 -16.22 -5.26
N ASN A 571 -19.53 -16.73 -4.03
CA ASN A 571 -18.55 -17.71 -3.60
C ASN A 571 -18.84 -19.09 -4.18
N GLU A 572 -20.10 -19.47 -4.30
CA GLU A 572 -20.51 -20.69 -5.03
C GLU A 572 -20.13 -20.58 -6.51
N ALA A 573 -20.31 -19.42 -7.13
CA ALA A 573 -19.97 -19.19 -8.53
C ALA A 573 -18.46 -19.30 -8.83
N ILE A 574 -17.58 -19.13 -7.84
CA ILE A 574 -16.13 -19.41 -7.99
C ILE A 574 -15.91 -20.89 -8.36
N ASN A 575 -16.71 -21.81 -7.84
CA ASN A 575 -16.56 -23.23 -8.13
C ASN A 575 -16.86 -23.56 -9.60
N ASN A 576 -17.63 -22.72 -10.29
CA ASN A 576 -17.99 -22.86 -11.69
C ASN A 576 -16.96 -22.24 -12.65
N LEU A 577 -15.89 -21.60 -12.13
CA LEU A 577 -14.80 -21.09 -12.97
C LEU A 577 -13.95 -22.24 -13.53
N SER A 578 -13.30 -22.00 -14.68
CA SER A 578 -12.33 -22.93 -15.25
C SER A 578 -11.18 -23.21 -14.28
N LYS A 579 -10.49 -24.34 -14.45
CA LYS A 579 -9.36 -24.70 -13.60
C LYS A 579 -8.31 -23.58 -13.57
N ASP A 580 -7.92 -23.09 -14.75
CA ASP A 580 -6.93 -22.03 -14.93
C ASP A 580 -7.35 -20.73 -14.22
N LEU A 581 -8.63 -20.35 -14.29
CA LEU A 581 -9.13 -19.18 -13.58
C LEU A 581 -9.15 -19.38 -12.07
N ARG A 582 -9.38 -20.60 -11.57
CA ARG A 582 -9.32 -20.91 -10.13
C ARG A 582 -7.88 -20.92 -9.58
N GLU A 583 -6.90 -21.25 -10.42
CA GLU A 583 -5.47 -21.21 -10.05
C GLU A 583 -5.01 -19.78 -9.73
N ASN A 584 -5.65 -18.77 -10.31
CA ASN A 584 -5.46 -17.35 -9.96
C ASN A 584 -6.02 -16.94 -8.59
N GLN A 585 -6.57 -17.88 -7.81
CA GLN A 585 -7.16 -17.67 -6.49
C GLN A 585 -8.21 -16.54 -6.47
N PRO A 586 -9.28 -16.67 -7.29
CA PRO A 586 -10.32 -15.66 -7.38
C PRO A 586 -11.01 -15.48 -6.02
N TYR A 587 -11.46 -14.26 -5.72
CA TYR A 587 -12.10 -13.94 -4.46
C TYR A 587 -13.31 -13.02 -4.63
N VAL A 588 -14.27 -13.17 -3.72
CA VAL A 588 -15.51 -12.38 -3.69
C VAL A 588 -15.26 -11.01 -3.07
N SER A 589 -15.85 -9.97 -3.66
CA SER A 589 -15.82 -8.60 -3.14
C SER A 589 -17.12 -7.86 -3.45
N LYS A 590 -17.48 -6.86 -2.63
CA LYS A 590 -18.57 -5.93 -2.98
C LYS A 590 -18.15 -5.13 -4.22
N ILE A 591 -19.10 -4.87 -5.12
CA ILE A 591 -18.86 -4.00 -6.29
C ILE A 591 -18.42 -2.60 -5.84
N SER A 592 -19.02 -2.07 -4.77
CA SER A 592 -18.64 -0.79 -4.16
C SER A 592 -17.17 -0.74 -3.69
N SER A 593 -16.59 -1.87 -3.27
CA SER A 593 -15.16 -1.94 -2.94
C SER A 593 -14.27 -1.82 -4.19
N GLN A 594 -14.73 -2.33 -5.33
CA GLN A 594 -14.00 -2.24 -6.60
C GLN A 594 -14.12 -0.84 -7.23
N GLN A 595 -15.30 -0.21 -7.12
CA GLN A 595 -15.53 1.21 -7.44
C GLN A 595 -14.54 2.10 -6.67
N LYS A 596 -14.46 1.96 -5.33
CA LYS A 596 -13.48 2.69 -4.49
C LYS A 596 -12.03 2.49 -4.95
N LYS A 597 -11.67 1.29 -5.41
CA LYS A 597 -10.31 1.00 -5.92
C LYS A 597 -10.02 1.75 -7.22
N LEU A 598 -10.99 1.85 -8.12
CA LEU A 598 -10.87 2.67 -9.34
C LEU A 598 -10.72 4.16 -8.98
N GLU A 599 -11.59 4.67 -8.11
CA GLU A 599 -11.59 6.09 -7.71
C GLU A 599 -10.32 6.49 -6.94
N LYS A 600 -9.74 5.57 -6.17
CA LYS A 600 -8.48 5.78 -5.43
C LYS A 600 -7.31 6.23 -6.33
N TYR A 601 -7.35 5.89 -7.62
CA TYR A 601 -6.34 6.28 -8.59
C TYR A 601 -6.71 7.53 -9.40
N GLY A 602 -7.60 8.38 -8.86
CA GLY A 602 -7.96 9.68 -9.45
C GLY A 602 -8.95 9.58 -10.60
N ARG A 603 -9.66 8.45 -10.72
CA ARG A 603 -10.73 8.25 -11.70
C ARG A 603 -12.08 8.63 -11.10
N VAL A 604 -12.96 9.12 -11.96
CA VAL A 604 -14.36 9.43 -11.60
C VAL A 604 -15.22 8.42 -12.33
N LEU A 605 -16.08 7.69 -11.62
CA LEU A 605 -16.92 6.63 -12.19
C LEU A 605 -17.74 7.14 -13.39
N GLU A 606 -18.31 8.34 -13.29
CA GLU A 606 -19.10 8.96 -14.35
C GLU A 606 -18.29 9.25 -15.61
N THR A 607 -17.01 9.60 -15.45
CA THR A 607 -16.09 9.85 -16.57
C THR A 607 -15.68 8.53 -17.22
N GLU A 608 -15.34 7.52 -16.41
CA GLU A 608 -14.98 6.18 -16.89
C GLU A 608 -16.16 5.50 -17.60
N MET A 609 -17.39 5.67 -17.10
CA MET A 609 -18.58 5.13 -17.73
C MET A 609 -18.78 5.65 -19.16
N LYS A 610 -18.36 6.89 -19.44
CA LYS A 610 -18.43 7.50 -20.79
C LYS A 610 -17.29 7.04 -21.71
N GLN A 611 -16.18 6.60 -21.14
CA GLN A 611 -14.95 6.23 -21.84
C GLN A 611 -14.74 4.73 -21.95
N ILE A 612 -15.55 3.92 -21.26
CA ILE A 612 -15.40 2.47 -21.20
C ILE A 612 -15.56 1.84 -22.59
N GLN A 613 -14.59 1.02 -22.97
CA GLN A 613 -14.58 0.29 -24.22
C GLN A 613 -15.34 -1.02 -24.13
N MET A 614 -15.98 -1.37 -25.23
CA MET A 614 -16.71 -2.61 -25.39
C MET A 614 -15.90 -3.55 -26.27
N ILE A 615 -15.77 -4.80 -25.84
CA ILE A 615 -15.39 -5.92 -26.70
C ILE A 615 -16.66 -6.72 -26.97
N GLU A 616 -17.06 -6.78 -28.23
CA GLU A 616 -18.20 -7.57 -28.68
C GLU A 616 -17.71 -8.90 -29.25
N PHE A 617 -18.15 -9.99 -28.64
CA PHE A 617 -17.88 -11.34 -29.12
C PHE A 617 -19.08 -11.83 -29.94
N LYS A 618 -18.80 -12.44 -31.09
CA LYS A 618 -19.79 -13.03 -32.00
C LYS A 618 -20.15 -14.45 -31.60
#